data_AF-A0A2G2IWU1-F1
#
_entry.id   AF-A0A2G2IWU1-F1
#
_cell.length_a   1.000
_cell.length_b   1.000
_cell.length_c   1.000
_cell.angle_alpha   90.00
_cell.angle_beta   90.00
_cell.angle_gamma   90.00
#
_symmetry.space_group_name_H-M   'P 1'
#
loop_
_entity.id
_entity.type
_entity.pdbx_description
1 polymer ?
#
loop_
_entity_poly.entity_id
_entity_poly.type
_entity_poly.pdbx_seq_one_letter_code
_entity_poly.pdbx_strand_id
1 'polypeptide(L)'
;PFANIAHGNSSIIADKIALKLADFVVTEAGFGSDMGFEKFCNIKVRESGKQPDAAVLVVTLKALKANSGIASDADINKPDMQRLQAGFANLNWHINNVVKYGVPVVVAINHFPTDTQPELDWLQQAVSKTSAFGCEISHSFTHGASGAEQLAKTVAAATEQASDFKFLYDTNTSIISKLLTIAESGYGANSVKLTTQATEQMQQFDALGFSHLPLCIAKTPMSISHDPSIKGVPTNFELPITELRLNAGAGFITALVGKVMTMPGLNIKPNYRNIDIDEAGNIIGLN
;
A
#
# COMPACT_ATOMS: atom_id res chain seq x y z
N PRO A 1 13.71 1.63 1.86
CA PRO A 1 13.53 2.98 2.46
C PRO A 1 12.15 3.09 3.11
N PHE A 2 11.89 4.10 3.94
CA PHE A 2 10.56 4.27 4.52
C PHE A 2 9.49 4.46 3.44
N ALA A 3 8.31 3.88 3.63
CA ALA A 3 7.18 4.03 2.74
C ALA A 3 6.33 5.29 3.02
N ASN A 4 6.65 6.09 4.04
CA ASN A 4 6.00 7.37 4.31
C ASN A 4 6.69 8.51 3.53
N ILE A 5 7.92 8.87 3.88
CA ILE A 5 8.66 10.00 3.33
C ILE A 5 9.45 9.68 2.05
N ALA A 6 9.51 8.40 1.67
CA ALA A 6 10.09 7.91 0.43
C ALA A 6 9.17 6.84 -0.20
N HIS A 7 9.64 6.20 -1.28
CA HIS A 7 8.84 5.31 -2.13
C HIS A 7 8.58 3.91 -1.54
N GLY A 8 9.31 3.48 -0.50
CA GLY A 8 8.96 2.26 0.23
C GLY A 8 9.22 0.92 -0.47
N ASN A 9 10.18 0.85 -1.42
CA ASN A 9 10.51 -0.37 -2.14
C ASN A 9 11.97 -0.79 -2.00
N SER A 10 12.28 -2.06 -2.31
CA SER A 10 13.65 -2.55 -2.55
C SER A 10 14.36 -1.77 -3.67
N SER A 11 15.68 -1.92 -3.76
CA SER A 11 16.48 -1.20 -4.75
C SER A 11 16.17 -1.64 -6.19
N ILE A 12 16.21 -0.67 -7.12
CA ILE A 12 16.08 -0.95 -8.56
C ILE A 12 17.19 -1.89 -9.06
N ILE A 13 18.38 -1.82 -8.45
CA ILE A 13 19.50 -2.69 -8.82
C ILE A 13 19.18 -4.16 -8.51
N ALA A 14 18.59 -4.46 -7.34
CA ALA A 14 18.21 -5.81 -6.98
C ALA A 14 17.17 -6.37 -7.96
N ASP A 15 16.13 -5.61 -8.27
CA ASP A 15 15.11 -6.02 -9.24
C ASP A 15 15.71 -6.23 -10.63
N LYS A 16 16.61 -5.35 -11.09
CA LYS A 16 17.29 -5.49 -12.39
C LYS A 16 18.12 -6.77 -12.47
N ILE A 17 18.80 -7.15 -11.39
CA ILE A 17 19.56 -8.40 -11.32
C ILE A 17 18.59 -9.60 -11.32
N ALA A 18 17.57 -9.57 -10.47
CA ALA A 18 16.59 -10.65 -10.34
C ALA A 18 15.87 -10.92 -11.67
N LEU A 19 15.43 -9.88 -12.38
CA LEU A 19 14.74 -9.96 -13.67
C LEU A 19 15.63 -10.53 -14.80
N LYS A 20 16.94 -10.67 -14.58
CA LYS A 20 17.87 -11.33 -15.51
C LYS A 20 18.16 -12.77 -15.16
N LEU A 21 17.80 -13.21 -13.96
CA LEU A 21 18.19 -14.50 -13.39
C LEU A 21 17.00 -15.42 -13.07
N ALA A 22 15.78 -14.90 -13.09
CA ALA A 22 14.57 -15.65 -12.75
C ALA A 22 13.44 -15.34 -13.73
N ASP A 23 12.56 -16.31 -13.95
CA ASP A 23 11.35 -16.17 -14.75
C ASP A 23 10.29 -15.31 -14.04
N PHE A 24 10.25 -15.38 -12.70
CA PHE A 24 9.37 -14.60 -11.85
C PHE A 24 10.17 -13.85 -10.78
N VAL A 25 9.89 -12.56 -10.62
CA VAL A 25 10.46 -11.73 -9.56
C VAL A 25 9.32 -11.18 -8.71
N VAL A 26 9.23 -11.67 -7.47
CA VAL A 26 8.29 -11.13 -6.48
C VAL A 26 8.99 -10.03 -5.69
N THR A 27 8.46 -8.82 -5.75
CA THR A 27 8.89 -7.67 -4.94
C THR A 27 7.70 -7.09 -4.19
N GLU A 28 7.97 -6.27 -3.18
CA GLU A 28 6.94 -5.64 -2.36
C GLU A 28 7.08 -4.11 -2.31
N ALA A 29 6.00 -3.49 -1.81
CA ALA A 29 5.94 -2.08 -1.49
C ALA A 29 5.34 -1.93 -0.08
N GLY A 30 5.94 -1.08 0.75
CA GLY A 30 5.47 -0.88 2.11
C GLY A 30 4.10 -0.17 2.19
N PHE A 31 3.29 -0.53 3.19
CA PHE A 31 1.91 -0.07 3.39
C PHE A 31 0.92 -0.55 2.30
N GLY A 32 -0.26 0.07 2.23
CA GLY A 32 -1.33 -0.30 1.30
C GLY A 32 -1.11 0.18 -0.13
N SER A 33 -2.04 -0.16 -1.04
CA SER A 33 -1.93 0.21 -2.46
C SER A 33 -2.07 1.71 -2.72
N ASP A 34 -2.64 2.44 -1.78
CA ASP A 34 -2.76 3.90 -1.73
C ASP A 34 -1.42 4.61 -1.42
N MET A 35 -0.41 3.88 -0.94
CA MET A 35 0.91 4.43 -0.66
C MET A 35 2.02 3.66 -1.37
N GLY A 36 2.29 2.42 -0.96
CA GLY A 36 3.42 1.65 -1.48
C GLY A 36 3.28 1.36 -2.96
N PHE A 37 2.14 0.83 -3.37
CA PHE A 37 1.89 0.49 -4.78
C PHE A 37 1.83 1.75 -5.67
N GLU A 38 1.13 2.79 -5.22
CA GLU A 38 1.10 4.11 -5.90
C GLU A 38 2.53 4.63 -6.16
N LYS A 39 3.40 4.59 -5.16
CA LYS A 39 4.79 5.05 -5.27
C LYS A 39 5.66 4.10 -6.10
N PHE A 40 5.41 2.79 -6.01
CA PHE A 40 6.05 1.82 -6.89
C PHE A 40 5.77 2.22 -8.35
N CYS A 41 4.51 2.42 -8.70
CA CYS A 41 4.09 2.79 -10.06
C CYS A 41 4.57 4.18 -10.47
N ASN A 42 4.33 5.24 -9.67
CA ASN A 42 4.60 6.61 -10.12
C ASN A 42 6.03 7.10 -9.86
N ILE A 43 6.85 6.36 -9.10
CA ILE A 43 8.25 6.71 -8.84
C ILE A 43 9.17 5.60 -9.35
N LYS A 44 9.07 4.38 -8.81
CA LYS A 44 10.02 3.31 -9.11
C LYS A 44 9.91 2.80 -10.56
N VAL A 45 8.71 2.63 -11.11
CA VAL A 45 8.54 2.22 -12.52
C VAL A 45 9.06 3.29 -13.48
N ARG A 46 8.84 4.58 -13.20
CA ARG A 46 9.38 5.68 -14.04
C ARG A 46 10.90 5.66 -14.12
N GLU A 47 11.56 5.46 -12.99
CA GLU A 47 13.02 5.44 -12.92
C GLU A 47 13.62 4.13 -13.44
N SER A 48 12.97 3.00 -13.18
CA SER A 48 13.49 1.69 -13.58
C SER A 48 13.16 1.29 -15.00
N GLY A 49 12.07 1.81 -15.57
CA GLY A 49 11.47 1.36 -16.82
C GLY A 49 10.89 -0.05 -16.74
N LYS A 50 10.59 -0.56 -15.53
CA LYS A 50 10.08 -1.92 -15.29
C LYS A 50 8.72 -1.87 -14.60
N GLN A 51 7.67 -2.12 -15.38
CA GLN A 51 6.29 -2.22 -14.89
C GLN A 51 6.00 -3.62 -14.31
N PRO A 52 5.00 -3.77 -13.43
CA PRO A 52 4.59 -5.07 -12.92
C PRO A 52 3.65 -5.79 -13.91
N ASP A 53 3.83 -7.10 -14.08
CA ASP A 53 2.93 -7.92 -14.91
C ASP A 53 1.64 -8.31 -14.16
N ALA A 54 1.71 -8.41 -12.83
CA ALA A 54 0.57 -8.60 -11.95
C ALA A 54 0.85 -8.00 -10.56
N ALA A 55 -0.19 -7.77 -9.77
CA ALA A 55 -0.08 -7.35 -8.38
C ALA A 55 -0.82 -8.32 -7.45
N VAL A 56 -0.25 -8.57 -6.28
CA VAL A 56 -0.90 -9.36 -5.22
C VAL A 56 -1.33 -8.43 -4.10
N LEU A 57 -2.63 -8.37 -3.83
CA LEU A 57 -3.19 -7.66 -2.67
C LEU A 57 -3.42 -8.65 -1.53
N VAL A 58 -2.59 -8.54 -0.50
CA VAL A 58 -2.70 -9.38 0.70
C VAL A 58 -3.74 -8.81 1.66
N VAL A 59 -4.61 -9.68 2.19
CA VAL A 59 -5.67 -9.31 3.13
C VAL A 59 -5.87 -10.41 4.19
N THR A 60 -6.43 -10.05 5.34
CA THR A 60 -6.87 -11.00 6.38
C THR A 60 -8.30 -10.65 6.81
N LEU A 61 -9.07 -11.63 7.30
CA LEU A 61 -10.42 -11.36 7.80
C LEU A 61 -10.39 -10.36 8.96
N LYS A 62 -9.42 -10.50 9.86
CA LYS A 62 -9.19 -9.56 10.97
C LYS A 62 -8.98 -8.13 10.48
N ALA A 63 -8.16 -7.92 9.45
CA ALA A 63 -7.89 -6.59 8.90
C ALA A 63 -9.14 -5.97 8.27
N LEU A 64 -9.97 -6.77 7.59
CA LEU A 64 -11.23 -6.28 7.05
C LEU A 64 -12.19 -5.89 8.17
N LYS A 65 -12.37 -6.77 9.16
CA LYS A 65 -13.20 -6.45 10.34
C LYS A 65 -12.74 -5.16 11.03
N ALA A 66 -11.42 -4.95 11.15
CA ALA A 66 -10.85 -3.74 11.74
C ALA A 66 -11.03 -2.48 10.88
N ASN A 67 -11.17 -2.64 9.56
CA ASN A 67 -11.46 -1.58 8.61
C ASN A 67 -12.96 -1.39 8.33
N SER A 68 -13.84 -2.01 9.12
CA SER A 68 -15.30 -1.89 8.94
C SER A 68 -15.88 -0.50 9.18
N GLY A 69 -15.20 0.33 9.97
CA GLY A 69 -15.76 1.60 10.47
C GLY A 69 -16.83 1.41 11.56
N ILE A 70 -17.13 0.17 11.95
CA ILE A 70 -18.10 -0.14 13.00
C ILE A 70 -17.37 -0.26 14.33
N ALA A 71 -17.67 0.65 15.26
CA ALA A 71 -17.19 0.56 16.64
C ALA A 71 -17.78 -0.67 17.32
N SER A 72 -16.94 -1.46 17.97
CA SER A 72 -17.37 -2.67 18.67
C SER A 72 -16.31 -3.08 19.69
N ASP A 73 -16.75 -3.40 20.90
CA ASP A 73 -15.91 -3.96 21.97
C ASP A 73 -15.68 -5.47 21.80
N ALA A 74 -16.40 -6.11 20.87
CA ALA A 74 -16.24 -7.53 20.61
C ALA A 74 -14.85 -7.81 20.00
N ASP A 75 -14.19 -8.81 20.56
CA ASP A 75 -12.87 -9.28 20.15
C ASP A 75 -12.81 -9.47 18.63
N ILE A 76 -11.90 -8.72 18.00
CA ILE A 76 -11.74 -8.66 16.54
C ILE A 76 -11.29 -10.00 15.93
N ASN A 77 -10.72 -10.89 16.74
CA ASN A 77 -10.30 -12.22 16.30
C ASN A 77 -11.49 -13.19 16.23
N LYS A 78 -12.65 -12.87 16.85
CA LYS A 78 -13.84 -13.72 16.76
C LYS A 78 -14.58 -13.53 15.43
N PRO A 79 -15.39 -14.51 15.01
CA PRO A 79 -16.18 -14.38 13.78
C PRO A 79 -17.16 -13.22 13.88
N ASP A 80 -17.20 -12.38 12.84
CA ASP A 80 -18.08 -11.20 12.78
C ASP A 80 -18.36 -10.83 11.33
N MET A 81 -19.42 -11.43 10.78
CA MET A 81 -19.79 -11.25 9.39
C MET A 81 -20.20 -9.80 9.07
N GLN A 82 -20.79 -9.07 10.03
CA GLN A 82 -21.21 -7.69 9.81
C GLN A 82 -20.00 -6.76 9.60
N ARG A 83 -19.00 -6.85 10.49
CA ARG A 83 -17.75 -6.08 10.34
C ARG A 83 -16.97 -6.53 9.10
N LEU A 84 -16.96 -7.83 8.78
CA LEU A 84 -16.30 -8.33 7.58
C LEU A 84 -16.94 -7.73 6.30
N GLN A 85 -18.27 -7.76 6.21
CA GLN A 85 -19.04 -7.20 5.10
C GLN A 85 -18.80 -5.70 4.91
N ALA A 86 -18.84 -4.93 5.99
CA ALA A 86 -18.56 -3.49 5.93
C ALA A 86 -17.09 -3.20 5.55
N GLY A 87 -16.16 -3.98 6.09
CA GLY A 87 -14.72 -3.85 5.84
C GLY A 87 -14.31 -4.16 4.40
N PHE A 88 -15.09 -4.97 3.69
CA PHE A 88 -14.84 -5.31 2.29
C PHE A 88 -14.76 -4.09 1.37
N ALA A 89 -15.45 -2.99 1.70
CA ALA A 89 -15.34 -1.74 0.95
C ALA A 89 -13.89 -1.24 0.86
N ASN A 90 -13.10 -1.41 1.93
CA ASN A 90 -11.68 -1.04 1.95
C ASN A 90 -10.85 -1.92 0.99
N LEU A 91 -11.05 -3.25 0.99
CA LEU A 91 -10.39 -4.14 0.04
C LEU A 91 -10.76 -3.80 -1.40
N ASN A 92 -12.05 -3.57 -1.68
CA ASN A 92 -12.51 -3.22 -3.01
C ASN A 92 -11.91 -1.88 -3.50
N TRP A 93 -11.70 -0.92 -2.60
CA TRP A 93 -10.96 0.30 -2.93
C TRP A 93 -9.52 0.00 -3.37
N HIS A 94 -8.81 -0.85 -2.63
CA HIS A 94 -7.44 -1.24 -2.96
C HIS A 94 -7.33 -2.03 -4.26
N ILE A 95 -8.30 -2.91 -4.55
CA ILE A 95 -8.44 -3.60 -5.85
C ILE A 95 -8.57 -2.58 -6.97
N ASN A 96 -9.49 -1.63 -6.83
CA ASN A 96 -9.72 -0.59 -7.84
C ASN A 96 -8.51 0.34 -8.00
N ASN A 97 -7.75 0.60 -6.93
CA ASN A 97 -6.50 1.35 -7.03
C ASN A 97 -5.48 0.66 -7.91
N VAL A 98 -5.34 -0.67 -7.83
CA VAL A 98 -4.45 -1.42 -8.73
C VAL A 98 -4.96 -1.39 -10.16
N VAL A 99 -6.26 -1.64 -10.36
CA VAL A 99 -6.90 -1.70 -11.68
C VAL A 99 -6.77 -0.37 -12.44
N LYS A 100 -6.75 0.78 -11.75
CA LYS A 100 -6.50 2.10 -12.38
C LYS A 100 -5.18 2.17 -13.14
N TYR A 101 -4.17 1.39 -12.73
CA TYR A 101 -2.88 1.30 -13.41
C TYR A 101 -2.88 0.27 -14.55
N GLY A 102 -3.98 -0.44 -14.82
CA GLY A 102 -4.04 -1.45 -15.89
C GLY A 102 -3.28 -2.74 -15.58
N VAL A 103 -3.08 -3.04 -14.29
CA VAL A 103 -2.35 -4.23 -13.81
C VAL A 103 -3.36 -5.28 -13.30
N PRO A 104 -3.29 -6.54 -13.76
CA PRO A 104 -4.05 -7.64 -13.19
C PRO A 104 -3.80 -7.79 -11.68
N VAL A 105 -4.87 -7.97 -10.90
CA VAL A 105 -4.76 -8.03 -9.43
C VAL A 105 -5.30 -9.35 -8.88
N VAL A 106 -4.48 -10.05 -8.11
CA VAL A 106 -4.85 -11.27 -7.38
C VAL A 106 -4.95 -10.94 -5.89
N VAL A 107 -6.06 -11.33 -5.26
CA VAL A 107 -6.23 -11.16 -3.82
C VAL A 107 -5.73 -12.41 -3.10
N ALA A 108 -4.79 -12.24 -2.17
CA ALA A 108 -4.29 -13.30 -1.31
C ALA A 108 -4.90 -13.14 0.10
N ILE A 109 -5.78 -14.06 0.50
CA ILE A 109 -6.35 -14.09 1.85
C ILE A 109 -5.40 -14.89 2.74
N ASN A 110 -4.61 -14.21 3.57
CA ASN A 110 -3.76 -14.88 4.55
C ASN A 110 -4.63 -15.45 5.68
N HIS A 111 -4.65 -16.77 5.80
CA HIS A 111 -5.47 -17.51 6.74
C HIS A 111 -4.93 -17.46 8.17
N PHE A 112 -5.80 -17.18 9.14
CA PHE A 112 -5.51 -17.27 10.58
C PHE A 112 -6.29 -18.43 11.23
N PRO A 113 -5.79 -19.04 12.32
CA PRO A 113 -6.49 -20.13 13.01
C PRO A 113 -7.90 -19.78 13.54
N THR A 114 -8.18 -18.50 13.73
CA THR A 114 -9.48 -18.00 14.20
C THR A 114 -10.46 -17.69 13.07
N ASP A 115 -10.02 -17.77 11.81
CA ASP A 115 -10.85 -17.54 10.63
C ASP A 115 -11.82 -18.71 10.46
N THR A 116 -13.06 -18.42 10.06
CA THR A 116 -14.09 -19.44 9.85
C THR A 116 -14.34 -19.69 8.38
N GLN A 117 -14.63 -20.93 8.00
CA GLN A 117 -14.94 -21.26 6.61
C GLN A 117 -16.07 -20.40 6.02
N PRO A 118 -17.19 -20.11 6.74
CA PRO A 118 -18.22 -19.21 6.21
C PRO A 118 -17.73 -17.79 5.91
N GLU A 119 -16.84 -17.22 6.74
CA GLU A 119 -16.25 -15.90 6.47
C GLU A 119 -15.30 -15.92 5.27
N LEU A 120 -14.51 -17.00 5.12
CA LEU A 120 -13.60 -17.20 3.99
C LEU A 120 -14.36 -17.37 2.67
N ASP A 121 -15.37 -18.25 2.65
CA ASP A 121 -16.22 -18.51 1.49
C ASP A 121 -16.93 -17.22 1.04
N TRP A 122 -17.47 -16.47 2.01
CA TRP A 122 -18.11 -15.19 1.73
C TRP A 122 -17.13 -14.20 1.10
N LEU A 123 -15.91 -14.09 1.62
CA LEU A 123 -14.91 -13.16 1.10
C LEU A 123 -14.48 -13.54 -0.32
N GLN A 124 -14.21 -14.81 -0.60
CA GLN A 124 -13.87 -15.27 -1.96
C GLN A 124 -15.01 -14.95 -2.94
N GLN A 125 -16.27 -15.19 -2.55
CA GLN A 125 -17.44 -14.85 -3.37
C GLN A 125 -17.62 -13.33 -3.56
N ALA A 126 -17.27 -12.52 -2.55
CA ALA A 126 -17.32 -11.08 -2.65
C ALA A 126 -16.25 -10.57 -3.63
N VAL A 127 -15.01 -11.07 -3.53
CA VAL A 127 -13.91 -10.71 -4.43
C VAL A 127 -14.19 -11.14 -5.87
N SER A 128 -14.82 -12.30 -6.10
CA SER A 128 -15.15 -12.78 -7.46
C SER A 128 -16.16 -11.88 -8.21
N LYS A 129 -16.80 -10.94 -7.51
CA LYS A 129 -17.72 -9.94 -8.10
C LYS A 129 -17.04 -8.59 -8.35
N THR A 130 -15.74 -8.49 -8.09
CA THR A 130 -14.93 -7.29 -8.33
C THR A 130 -14.13 -7.43 -9.62
N SER A 131 -13.30 -6.43 -9.92
CA SER A 131 -12.35 -6.45 -11.03
C SER A 131 -11.08 -7.26 -10.74
N ALA A 132 -10.99 -7.98 -9.62
CA ALA A 132 -9.85 -8.85 -9.33
C ALA A 132 -9.81 -10.02 -10.32
N PHE A 133 -8.59 -10.36 -10.75
CA PHE A 133 -8.33 -11.50 -11.63
C PHE A 133 -8.64 -12.83 -10.93
N GLY A 134 -8.28 -12.93 -9.65
CA GLY A 134 -8.47 -14.13 -8.85
C GLY A 134 -8.35 -13.86 -7.35
N CYS A 135 -8.75 -14.84 -6.54
CA CYS A 135 -8.70 -14.75 -5.09
C CYS A 135 -8.38 -16.11 -4.48
N GLU A 136 -7.28 -16.20 -3.75
CA GLU A 136 -6.79 -17.46 -3.17
C GLU A 136 -6.51 -17.32 -1.69
N ILE A 137 -6.82 -18.38 -0.94
CA ILE A 137 -6.48 -18.48 0.49
C ILE A 137 -5.04 -19.00 0.59
N SER A 138 -4.21 -18.28 1.36
CA SER A 138 -2.81 -18.62 1.60
C SER A 138 -2.62 -19.15 3.01
N HIS A 139 -2.08 -20.36 3.09
CA HIS A 139 -1.63 -21.03 4.32
C HIS A 139 -0.10 -21.08 4.42
N SER A 140 0.61 -20.22 3.67
CA SER A 140 2.07 -20.24 3.59
C SER A 140 2.79 -20.11 4.93
N PHE A 141 2.21 -19.38 5.89
CA PHE A 141 2.80 -19.25 7.22
C PHE A 141 2.88 -20.60 7.96
N THR A 142 1.86 -21.46 7.82
CA THR A 142 1.79 -22.74 8.52
C THR A 142 2.28 -23.93 7.70
N HIS A 143 2.22 -23.84 6.36
CA HIS A 143 2.55 -24.95 5.45
C HIS A 143 3.69 -24.63 4.47
N GLY A 144 4.34 -23.47 4.60
CA GLY A 144 5.41 -23.07 3.68
C GLY A 144 4.95 -23.02 2.23
N ALA A 145 5.76 -23.54 1.32
CA ALA A 145 5.51 -23.47 -0.13
C ALA A 145 4.18 -24.11 -0.55
N SER A 146 3.81 -25.28 0.02
CA SER A 146 2.56 -25.96 -0.35
C SER A 146 1.32 -25.17 0.05
N GLY A 147 1.43 -24.29 1.06
CA GLY A 147 0.36 -23.40 1.49
C GLY A 147 0.09 -22.22 0.56
N ALA A 148 0.90 -22.00 -0.48
CA ALA A 148 0.74 -20.92 -1.46
C ALA A 148 0.75 -21.41 -2.92
N GLU A 149 0.69 -22.72 -3.17
CA GLU A 149 0.78 -23.27 -4.52
C GLU A 149 -0.35 -22.76 -5.43
N GLN A 150 -1.59 -22.74 -4.93
CA GLN A 150 -2.73 -22.25 -5.68
C GLN A 150 -2.63 -20.74 -5.94
N LEU A 151 -2.19 -19.95 -4.95
CA LEU A 151 -1.89 -18.53 -5.13
C LEU A 151 -0.84 -18.32 -6.22
N ALA A 152 0.24 -19.11 -6.22
CA ALA A 152 1.30 -19.02 -7.22
C ALA A 152 0.78 -19.33 -8.64
N LYS A 153 -0.06 -20.35 -8.80
CA LYS A 153 -0.70 -20.68 -10.10
C LYS A 153 -1.58 -19.54 -10.60
N THR A 154 -2.41 -18.97 -9.72
CA THR A 154 -3.31 -17.85 -10.08
C THR A 154 -2.52 -16.58 -10.40
N VAL A 155 -1.41 -16.32 -9.70
CA VAL A 155 -0.50 -15.20 -10.03
C VAL A 155 0.19 -15.42 -11.38
N ALA A 156 0.70 -16.63 -11.65
CA ALA A 156 1.30 -16.95 -12.95
C ALA A 156 0.30 -16.74 -14.10
N ALA A 157 -0.93 -17.24 -13.95
CA ALA A 157 -2.00 -17.00 -14.92
C ALA A 157 -2.33 -15.50 -15.09
N ALA A 158 -2.30 -14.71 -14.01
CA ALA A 158 -2.51 -13.27 -14.08
C ALA A 158 -1.42 -12.55 -14.89
N THR A 159 -0.17 -13.02 -14.82
CA THR A 159 0.94 -12.43 -15.59
C THR A 159 0.88 -12.73 -17.10
N GLU A 160 0.10 -13.73 -17.51
CA GLU A 160 -0.13 -14.03 -18.94
C GLU A 160 -1.17 -13.10 -19.58
N GLN A 161 -1.95 -12.37 -18.76
CA GLN A 161 -2.89 -11.38 -19.27
C GLN A 161 -2.13 -10.12 -19.73
N ALA A 162 -2.52 -9.59 -20.89
CA ALA A 162 -2.00 -8.31 -21.35
C ALA A 162 -2.28 -7.20 -20.33
N SER A 163 -1.23 -6.57 -19.81
CA SER A 163 -1.33 -5.36 -18.99
C SER A 163 -1.37 -4.12 -19.88
N ASP A 164 -2.34 -3.24 -19.63
CA ASP A 164 -2.42 -1.89 -20.22
C ASP A 164 -1.87 -0.87 -19.23
N PHE A 165 -0.61 -1.06 -18.83
CA PHE A 165 -0.01 -0.28 -17.75
C PHE A 165 -0.03 1.22 -18.08
N LYS A 166 -0.57 2.03 -17.15
CA LYS A 166 -0.57 3.48 -17.27
C LYS A 166 -0.29 4.15 -15.94
N PHE A 167 0.42 5.27 -15.99
CA PHE A 167 0.61 6.12 -14.82
C PHE A 167 -0.68 6.87 -14.45
N LEU A 168 -0.81 7.22 -13.18
CA LEU A 168 -1.99 7.93 -12.69
C LEU A 168 -2.05 9.38 -13.17
N TYR A 169 -0.88 10.00 -13.41
CA TYR A 169 -0.74 11.37 -13.87
C TYR A 169 0.46 11.53 -14.81
N ASP A 170 0.49 12.59 -15.63
CA ASP A 170 1.69 13.00 -16.37
C ASP A 170 2.56 13.91 -15.48
N THR A 171 3.85 13.62 -15.42
CA THR A 171 4.87 14.40 -14.71
C THR A 171 4.99 15.84 -15.22
N ASN A 172 4.65 16.10 -16.48
CA ASN A 172 4.68 17.44 -17.09
C ASN A 172 3.54 18.35 -16.61
N THR A 173 2.56 17.83 -15.88
CA THR A 173 1.51 18.65 -15.27
C THR A 173 2.00 19.36 -14.01
N SER A 174 1.29 20.42 -13.61
CA SER A 174 1.64 21.20 -12.43
C SER A 174 1.66 20.34 -11.14
N ILE A 175 2.44 20.75 -10.15
CA ILE A 175 2.49 20.08 -8.83
C ILE A 175 1.08 19.95 -8.23
N ILE A 176 0.27 21.00 -8.31
CA ILE A 176 -1.10 20.98 -7.79
C ILE A 176 -2.02 20.02 -8.55
N SER A 177 -1.89 19.92 -9.89
CA SER A 177 -2.65 18.95 -10.69
C SER A 177 -2.33 17.52 -10.27
N LYS A 178 -1.05 17.20 -10.06
CA LYS A 178 -0.63 15.87 -9.59
C LYS A 178 -1.15 15.56 -8.19
N LEU A 179 -1.13 16.54 -7.28
CA LEU A 179 -1.71 16.40 -5.93
C LEU A 179 -3.21 16.10 -6.01
N LEU A 180 -3.97 16.84 -6.82
CA LEU A 180 -5.40 16.61 -7.01
C LEU A 180 -5.68 15.23 -7.58
N THR A 181 -4.95 14.81 -8.62
CA THR A 181 -5.09 13.48 -9.21
C THR A 181 -4.87 12.37 -8.18
N ILE A 182 -3.81 12.45 -7.36
CA ILE A 182 -3.55 11.44 -6.33
C ILE A 182 -4.62 11.51 -5.23
N ALA A 183 -5.05 12.71 -4.82
CA ALA A 183 -6.05 12.90 -3.78
C ALA A 183 -7.42 12.32 -4.18
N GLU A 184 -7.89 12.63 -5.39
CA GLU A 184 -9.18 12.17 -5.91
C GLU A 184 -9.11 10.68 -6.27
N SER A 185 -8.15 10.30 -7.12
CA SER A 185 -8.10 8.95 -7.67
C SER A 185 -7.49 7.94 -6.70
N GLY A 186 -6.53 8.33 -5.86
CA GLY A 186 -5.88 7.43 -4.91
C GLY A 186 -6.64 7.31 -3.58
N TYR A 187 -7.17 8.44 -3.08
CA TYR A 187 -7.74 8.53 -1.73
C TYR A 187 -9.25 8.80 -1.66
N GLY A 188 -9.87 9.27 -2.75
CA GLY A 188 -11.29 9.67 -2.74
C GLY A 188 -11.53 11.00 -2.03
N ALA A 189 -10.51 11.85 -1.94
CA ALA A 189 -10.64 13.22 -1.44
C ALA A 189 -11.34 14.11 -2.47
N ASN A 190 -12.07 15.12 -2.01
CA ASN A 190 -12.76 16.08 -2.89
C ASN A 190 -11.85 17.20 -3.40
N SER A 191 -10.79 17.50 -2.64
CA SER A 191 -9.87 18.60 -2.93
C SER A 191 -8.59 18.45 -2.13
N VAL A 192 -7.65 19.36 -2.40
CA VAL A 192 -6.36 19.47 -1.70
C VAL A 192 -6.27 20.85 -1.06
N LYS A 193 -5.90 20.90 0.22
CA LYS A 193 -5.60 22.15 0.95
C LYS A 193 -4.10 22.35 1.05
N LEU A 194 -3.59 23.51 0.65
CA LEU A 194 -2.21 23.87 0.91
C LEU A 194 -2.13 24.87 2.05
N THR A 195 -1.20 24.67 2.98
CA THR A 195 -0.78 25.72 3.90
C THR A 195 -0.06 26.85 3.13
N THR A 196 0.13 28.00 3.78
CA THR A 196 0.97 29.08 3.23
C THR A 196 2.37 28.57 2.89
N GLN A 197 2.98 27.81 3.80
CA GLN A 197 4.28 27.20 3.59
C GLN A 197 4.31 26.26 2.37
N ALA A 198 3.33 25.35 2.25
CA ALA A 198 3.27 24.43 1.11
C ALA A 198 3.05 25.18 -0.22
N THR A 199 2.27 26.27 -0.21
CA THR A 199 2.07 27.13 -1.38
C THR A 199 3.36 27.82 -1.82
N GLU A 200 4.10 28.41 -0.89
CA GLU A 200 5.39 29.07 -1.17
C GLU A 200 6.42 28.06 -1.70
N GLN A 201 6.52 26.88 -1.07
CA GLN A 201 7.42 25.81 -1.50
C GLN A 201 7.06 25.30 -2.91
N MET A 202 5.77 25.15 -3.21
CA MET A 202 5.30 24.74 -4.53
C MET A 202 5.73 25.75 -5.61
N GLN A 203 5.53 27.05 -5.36
CA GLN A 203 5.93 28.12 -6.28
C GLN A 203 7.45 28.17 -6.46
N GLN A 204 8.21 27.97 -5.37
CA GLN A 204 9.66 27.91 -5.43
C GLN A 204 10.14 26.72 -6.28
N PHE A 205 9.57 25.53 -6.09
CA PHE A 205 9.96 24.35 -6.87
C PHE A 205 9.62 24.48 -8.34
N ASP A 206 8.51 25.16 -8.67
CA ASP A 206 8.14 25.49 -10.05
C ASP A 206 9.15 26.46 -10.68
N ALA A 207 9.47 27.56 -9.98
CA ALA A 207 10.47 28.54 -10.44
C ALA A 207 11.87 27.95 -10.63
N LEU A 208 12.23 26.93 -9.84
CA LEU A 208 13.49 26.19 -9.96
C LEU A 208 13.46 25.08 -11.02
N GLY A 209 12.32 24.87 -11.71
CA GLY A 209 12.17 23.87 -12.76
C GLY A 209 11.97 22.44 -12.27
N PHE A 210 11.65 22.22 -10.99
CA PHE A 210 11.42 20.89 -10.40
C PHE A 210 9.97 20.40 -10.52
N SER A 211 9.08 21.17 -11.15
CA SER A 211 7.68 20.79 -11.34
C SER A 211 7.49 19.50 -12.12
N HIS A 212 8.48 19.03 -12.88
CA HIS A 212 8.41 17.76 -13.61
C HIS A 212 8.61 16.52 -12.71
N LEU A 213 9.04 16.69 -11.45
CA LEU A 213 9.30 15.54 -10.57
C LEU A 213 8.00 14.85 -10.12
N PRO A 214 7.97 13.51 -9.98
CA PRO A 214 6.85 12.80 -9.38
C PRO A 214 6.68 13.15 -7.90
N LEU A 215 5.50 12.84 -7.36
CA LEU A 215 5.15 13.14 -5.98
C LEU A 215 5.23 11.90 -5.09
N CYS A 216 5.73 12.07 -3.87
CA CYS A 216 5.71 11.07 -2.81
C CYS A 216 4.82 11.55 -1.67
N ILE A 217 3.59 11.04 -1.58
CA ILE A 217 2.66 11.43 -0.53
C ILE A 217 3.04 10.77 0.80
N ALA A 218 3.39 11.57 1.80
CA ALA A 218 3.62 11.13 3.16
C ALA A 218 2.35 11.36 3.98
N LYS A 219 1.60 10.30 4.28
CA LYS A 219 0.39 10.33 5.12
C LYS A 219 0.39 9.16 6.11
N THR A 220 -0.65 9.06 6.95
CA THR A 220 -0.84 7.87 7.78
C THR A 220 -1.12 6.63 6.92
N PRO A 221 -0.54 5.46 7.26
CA PRO A 221 -0.89 4.19 6.62
C PRO A 221 -2.16 3.55 7.21
N MET A 222 -2.71 4.12 8.29
CA MET A 222 -3.82 3.53 9.05
C MET A 222 -5.21 3.86 8.48
N SER A 223 -5.27 4.66 7.42
CA SER A 223 -6.47 5.05 6.70
C SER A 223 -6.12 5.39 5.26
N ILE A 224 -7.08 5.23 4.34
CA ILE A 224 -6.99 5.76 2.98
C ILE A 224 -6.89 7.31 3.02
N SER A 225 -7.55 7.96 3.98
CA SER A 225 -7.47 9.41 4.18
C SER A 225 -6.19 9.82 4.93
N HIS A 226 -6.16 11.07 5.37
CA HIS A 226 -5.09 11.61 6.21
C HIS A 226 -5.29 11.33 7.71
N ASP A 227 -6.47 10.88 8.14
CA ASP A 227 -6.82 10.69 9.54
C ASP A 227 -6.79 9.20 9.92
N PRO A 228 -5.89 8.77 10.82
CA PRO A 228 -5.75 7.36 11.20
C PRO A 228 -6.98 6.76 11.88
N SER A 229 -7.89 7.58 12.41
CA SER A 229 -9.09 7.14 13.10
C SER A 229 -10.22 6.74 12.14
N ILE A 230 -10.22 7.26 10.92
CA ILE A 230 -11.28 7.00 9.93
C ILE A 230 -10.98 5.68 9.22
N LYS A 231 -11.88 4.70 9.33
CA LYS A 231 -11.76 3.37 8.72
C LYS A 231 -12.65 3.22 7.49
N GLY A 232 -12.50 2.10 6.78
CA GLY A 232 -13.31 1.79 5.60
C GLY A 232 -12.85 2.58 4.38
N VAL A 233 -13.80 3.21 3.70
CA VAL A 233 -13.57 4.10 2.56
C VAL A 233 -14.07 5.49 2.94
N PRO A 234 -13.18 6.39 3.41
CA PRO A 234 -13.53 7.76 3.77
C PRO A 234 -14.10 8.51 2.56
N THR A 235 -15.08 9.39 2.79
CA THR A 235 -15.67 10.27 1.77
C THR A 235 -15.73 11.70 2.30
N ASN A 236 -15.92 12.67 1.39
CA ASN A 236 -16.15 14.08 1.75
C ASN A 236 -15.04 14.71 2.61
N PHE A 237 -13.78 14.44 2.27
CA PHE A 237 -12.64 15.04 2.95
C PHE A 237 -11.73 15.79 1.99
N GLU A 238 -11.04 16.80 2.51
CA GLU A 238 -9.98 17.54 1.84
C GLU A 238 -8.63 16.98 2.30
N LEU A 239 -7.65 16.86 1.39
CA LEU A 239 -6.32 16.37 1.71
C LEU A 239 -5.42 17.54 2.17
N PRO A 240 -5.03 17.64 3.46
CA PRO A 240 -4.28 18.77 3.96
C PRO A 240 -2.78 18.61 3.74
N ILE A 241 -2.22 19.33 2.78
CA ILE A 241 -0.78 19.39 2.50
C ILE A 241 -0.14 20.45 3.39
N THR A 242 0.68 20.00 4.33
CA THR A 242 1.32 20.86 5.34
C THR A 242 2.65 21.41 4.86
N GLU A 243 3.41 20.63 4.10
CA GLU A 243 4.76 20.95 3.64
C GLU A 243 5.08 20.16 2.36
N LEU A 244 5.86 20.74 1.45
CA LEU A 244 6.51 20.06 0.34
C LEU A 244 8.03 20.05 0.55
N ARG A 245 8.66 18.89 0.36
CA ARG A 245 10.12 18.72 0.45
C ARG A 245 10.68 18.24 -0.87
N LEU A 246 11.66 18.96 -1.39
CA LEU A 246 12.39 18.57 -2.59
C LEU A 246 13.46 17.52 -2.25
N ASN A 247 13.36 16.34 -2.83
CA ASN A 247 14.40 15.32 -2.77
C ASN A 247 15.08 15.20 -4.14
N ALA A 248 15.81 16.25 -4.53
CA ALA A 248 16.39 16.36 -5.88
C ALA A 248 17.27 15.16 -6.25
N GLY A 249 18.10 14.67 -5.31
CA GLY A 249 18.95 13.50 -5.56
C GLY A 249 18.18 12.19 -5.74
N ALA A 250 16.98 12.08 -5.15
CA ALA A 250 16.12 10.91 -5.30
C ALA A 250 15.09 11.04 -6.43
N GLY A 251 14.95 12.25 -7.01
CA GLY A 251 14.08 12.51 -8.14
C GLY A 251 12.58 12.59 -7.81
N PHE A 252 12.18 13.08 -6.63
CA PHE A 252 10.76 13.31 -6.29
C PHE A 252 10.54 14.43 -5.28
N ILE A 253 9.31 14.95 -5.22
CA ILE A 253 8.85 15.91 -4.20
C ILE A 253 8.00 15.16 -3.17
N THR A 254 8.39 15.18 -1.90
CA THR A 254 7.57 14.62 -0.81
C THR A 254 6.52 15.64 -0.38
N ALA A 255 5.24 15.26 -0.40
CA ALA A 255 4.15 16.07 0.14
C ALA A 255 3.72 15.51 1.50
N LEU A 256 3.91 16.28 2.57
CA LEU A 256 3.50 15.91 3.91
C LEU A 256 2.02 16.20 4.09
N VAL A 257 1.27 15.19 4.49
CA VAL A 257 -0.17 15.25 4.69
C VAL A 257 -0.48 15.12 6.17
N GLY A 258 -1.06 16.18 6.75
CA GLY A 258 -1.35 16.24 8.18
C GLY A 258 -0.09 16.10 9.03
N LYS A 259 -0.20 15.37 10.16
CA LYS A 259 0.92 15.10 11.07
C LYS A 259 1.55 13.75 10.72
N VAL A 260 2.65 13.76 9.97
CA VAL A 260 3.41 12.56 9.64
C VAL A 260 4.56 12.39 10.63
N MET A 261 4.62 11.23 11.30
CA MET A 261 5.82 10.88 12.06
C MET A 261 6.96 10.51 11.12
N THR A 262 8.00 11.33 11.10
CA THR A 262 9.24 11.09 10.33
C THR A 262 10.30 10.34 11.14
N MET A 263 10.14 10.27 12.47
CA MET A 263 11.03 9.57 13.39
C MET A 263 10.19 8.87 14.47
N PRO A 264 10.06 7.53 14.44
CA PRO A 264 9.31 6.81 15.45
C PRO A 264 10.06 6.82 16.79
N GLY A 265 9.33 6.95 17.89
CA GLY A 265 9.85 6.77 19.25
C GLY A 265 9.72 5.31 19.71
N LEU A 266 10.35 5.00 20.85
CA LEU A 266 10.17 3.72 21.53
C LEU A 266 8.81 3.69 22.25
N ASN A 267 8.18 2.51 22.31
CA ASN A 267 7.00 2.30 23.15
C ASN A 267 7.41 2.13 24.64
N ILE A 268 6.43 2.08 25.53
CA ILE A 268 6.65 1.94 27.00
C ILE A 268 7.39 0.64 27.35
N LYS A 269 7.21 -0.42 26.55
CA LYS A 269 7.86 -1.73 26.71
C LYS A 269 8.66 -2.09 25.44
N PRO A 270 9.83 -1.47 25.23
CA PRO A 270 10.60 -1.65 24.01
C PRO A 270 11.23 -3.03 23.94
N ASN A 271 11.23 -3.63 22.74
CA ASN A 271 11.68 -5.01 22.56
C ASN A 271 13.16 -5.22 22.86
N TYR A 272 14.00 -4.17 22.84
CA TYR A 272 15.42 -4.29 23.22
C TYR A 272 15.61 -4.84 24.64
N ARG A 273 14.61 -4.70 25.52
CA ARG A 273 14.64 -5.25 26.88
C ARG A 273 14.60 -6.79 26.91
N ASN A 274 14.18 -7.41 25.82
CA ASN A 274 14.13 -8.85 25.66
C ASN A 274 15.31 -9.38 24.83
N ILE A 275 16.12 -8.50 24.22
CA ILE A 275 17.25 -8.89 23.38
C ILE A 275 18.42 -9.27 24.29
N ASP A 276 18.94 -10.48 24.11
CA ASP A 276 20.08 -10.99 24.87
C ASP A 276 20.87 -12.04 24.07
N ILE A 277 21.94 -12.59 24.66
CA ILE A 277 22.73 -13.70 24.13
C ILE A 277 22.68 -14.85 25.16
N ASP A 278 22.25 -16.04 24.73
CA ASP A 278 22.19 -17.22 25.60
C ASP A 278 23.60 -17.81 25.91
N GLU A 279 23.66 -18.80 26.81
CA GLU A 279 24.93 -19.45 27.19
C GLU A 279 25.68 -20.12 26.02
N ALA A 280 24.98 -20.45 24.94
CA ALA A 280 25.55 -21.04 23.74
C ALA A 280 25.99 -19.98 22.70
N GLY A 281 25.81 -18.69 22.99
CA GLY A 281 26.17 -17.59 22.10
C GLY A 281 25.11 -17.25 21.06
N ASN A 282 23.88 -17.77 21.18
CA ASN A 282 22.78 -17.44 20.28
C ASN A 282 22.07 -16.16 20.72
N ILE A 283 21.71 -15.33 19.75
CA ILE A 283 20.87 -14.15 20.02
C ILE A 283 19.43 -14.61 20.30
N ILE A 284 18.86 -14.12 21.40
CA ILE A 284 17.46 -14.34 21.77
C ILE A 284 16.67 -13.02 21.83
N GLY A 285 15.36 -13.10 21.62
CA GLY A 285 14.44 -11.96 21.74
C GLY A 285 14.51 -10.89 20.64
N LEU A 286 15.27 -11.14 19.56
CA LEU A 286 15.36 -10.24 18.40
C LEU A 286 14.12 -10.32 17.47
N ASN A 287 13.58 -11.53 17.28
CA ASN A 287 12.44 -11.85 16.40
C ASN A 287 11.34 -12.59 17.16
#